data_AF-A0AAD1R7P2-F1
#
_entry.id   AF-A0AAD1R7P2-F1
#
_cell.length_a   1.000
_cell.length_b   1.000
_cell.length_c   1.000
_cell.angle_alpha   90.00
_cell.angle_beta   90.00
_cell.angle_gamma   90.00
#
_symmetry.space_group_name_H-M   'P 1'
#
loop_
_entity.id
_entity.type
_entity.pdbx_description
1 polymer ?
#
loop_
_entity_poly.entity_id
_entity_poly.type
_entity_poly.pdbx_seq_one_letter_code
_entity_poly.pdbx_strand_id
1 'polypeptide(L)'
;MGKKDKKEGKKGKKKKKQSKTKETEKISTAEEILTFQIQIKEKELQELRAEFKEVEEKNIRYKERNERLKAEQLGHIKNLMKEAKAQEQELAKKEVVNREQVEMEIKKKWEYIREKERMLEELRTEINRLEEETMERECERDYFLEYKNVVSIEHAKQIYLLENKMKAMTQNLWEVSEYFRKNLESTKAAIAIRTKKSINVEKELAAENAVKQIDMESRREIKENDWLKKEVVIYAKGVEELENLVCKIEQENLEIISRLFECRLRSVNLLRNAFMTQPGSLESQEESAESEVKANLEPERSDIPAGVDNIVCPADIPSEEDSFIPPEFQQLMHKQEQDFQEPEHWEKKLLRIEGQTIPIHHDDVQRMDLGQKSPGVQSRSKWPVTPKMIRSAIPQ
;
A
#
# COMPACT_ATOMS: atom_id res chain seq x y z
N MET A 1 -14.32 -109.35 -51.21
CA MET A 1 -15.18 -110.53 -51.02
C MET A 1 -15.62 -110.97 -52.41
N GLY A 2 -14.97 -111.94 -53.04
CA GLY A 2 -15.28 -113.40 -53.03
C GLY A 2 -15.84 -113.72 -54.43
N LYS A 3 -15.49 -114.75 -55.19
CA LYS A 3 -14.88 -116.09 -55.02
C LYS A 3 -14.39 -116.51 -56.44
N LYS A 4 -13.19 -117.10 -56.59
CA LYS A 4 -12.94 -118.53 -56.95
C LYS A 4 -13.48 -118.94 -58.34
N ASP A 5 -12.79 -119.68 -59.21
CA ASP A 5 -11.84 -120.77 -59.02
C ASP A 5 -11.19 -121.18 -60.38
N LYS A 6 -9.91 -121.62 -60.35
CA LYS A 6 -9.30 -122.83 -60.98
C LYS A 6 -9.57 -123.21 -62.46
N LYS A 7 -8.69 -123.88 -63.22
CA LYS A 7 -7.29 -124.37 -63.19
C LYS A 7 -7.10 -125.20 -64.49
N GLU A 8 -5.85 -125.28 -65.00
CA GLU A 8 -5.24 -126.43 -65.76
C GLU A 8 -5.84 -126.80 -67.14
N GLY A 9 -5.13 -127.26 -68.17
CA GLY A 9 -3.72 -127.59 -68.37
C GLY A 9 -3.55 -128.59 -69.55
N LYS A 10 -2.54 -128.34 -70.40
CA LYS A 10 -1.68 -129.29 -71.17
C LYS A 10 -2.19 -130.17 -72.35
N LYS A 11 -1.43 -130.00 -73.46
CA LYS A 11 -0.71 -130.99 -74.33
C LYS A 11 -1.45 -131.70 -75.50
N GLY A 12 -0.94 -131.43 -76.71
CA GLY A 12 -0.16 -132.43 -77.46
C GLY A 12 -0.58 -132.88 -78.88
N LYS A 13 0.20 -132.43 -79.90
CA LYS A 13 0.77 -133.16 -81.08
C LYS A 13 -0.15 -134.05 -81.98
N LYS A 14 -0.21 -133.78 -83.30
CA LYS A 14 0.68 -134.28 -84.41
C LYS A 14 -0.02 -134.31 -85.82
N LYS A 15 0.63 -133.66 -86.80
CA LYS A 15 0.92 -134.02 -88.22
C LYS A 15 -0.07 -134.81 -89.12
N LYS A 16 -0.38 -134.23 -90.30
CA LYS A 16 -0.19 -134.70 -91.72
C LYS A 16 -1.25 -134.00 -92.61
N LYS A 17 -1.15 -133.76 -93.94
CA LYS A 17 -0.14 -133.69 -95.02
C LYS A 17 -0.95 -133.53 -96.33
N GLN A 18 -0.50 -132.70 -97.30
CA GLN A 18 -0.97 -132.63 -98.72
C GLN A 18 -2.44 -132.17 -98.93
N SER A 19 -2.89 -131.52 -100.00
CA SER A 19 -2.47 -131.28 -101.40
C SER A 19 -3.23 -130.03 -101.92
N LYS A 20 -2.63 -129.07 -102.64
CA LYS A 20 -2.51 -128.98 -104.11
C LYS A 20 -3.83 -128.81 -104.89
N THR A 21 -4.10 -127.59 -105.35
CA THR A 21 -4.73 -127.15 -106.63
C THR A 21 -4.69 -125.61 -106.61
N LYS A 22 -3.94 -124.86 -107.42
CA LYS A 22 -3.99 -124.62 -108.88
C LYS A 22 -5.39 -124.26 -109.40
N GLU A 23 -5.65 -122.96 -109.41
CA GLU A 23 -6.28 -122.15 -110.48
C GLU A 23 -5.76 -120.73 -110.17
N THR A 24 -4.85 -120.09 -110.91
CA THR A 24 -4.96 -119.66 -112.32
C THR A 24 -6.38 -119.29 -112.72
N GLU A 25 -7.00 -118.43 -111.93
CA GLU A 25 -7.77 -117.38 -112.56
C GLU A 25 -6.86 -116.17 -112.63
N LYS A 26 -6.68 -115.70 -113.87
CA LYS A 26 -6.20 -114.36 -114.14
C LYS A 26 -6.97 -113.48 -113.17
N ILE A 27 -6.28 -112.87 -112.21
CA ILE A 27 -6.81 -111.74 -111.45
C ILE A 27 -7.05 -110.72 -112.54
N SER A 28 -8.28 -110.79 -113.07
CA SER A 28 -8.80 -109.86 -114.04
C SER A 28 -8.58 -108.50 -113.41
N THR A 29 -8.30 -107.49 -114.21
CA THR A 29 -8.31 -106.10 -113.75
C THR A 29 -9.50 -105.80 -112.81
N ALA A 30 -10.62 -106.53 -112.96
CA ALA A 30 -11.75 -106.56 -112.03
C ALA A 30 -11.44 -106.94 -110.56
N GLU A 31 -10.58 -107.92 -110.26
CA GLU A 31 -10.22 -108.32 -108.88
C GLU A 31 -9.18 -107.39 -108.23
N GLU A 32 -8.24 -106.82 -108.99
CA GLU A 32 -7.37 -105.72 -108.50
C GLU A 32 -8.19 -104.45 -108.25
N ILE A 33 -9.19 -104.15 -109.08
CA ILE A 33 -10.15 -103.07 -108.86
C ILE A 33 -11.00 -103.34 -107.62
N LEU A 34 -11.45 -104.58 -107.39
CA LEU A 34 -12.21 -104.97 -106.19
C LEU A 34 -11.37 -104.87 -104.92
N THR A 35 -10.12 -105.33 -104.93
CA THR A 35 -9.23 -105.22 -103.76
C THR A 35 -8.85 -103.76 -103.47
N PHE A 36 -8.66 -102.92 -104.49
CA PHE A 36 -8.49 -101.48 -104.31
C PHE A 36 -9.77 -100.80 -103.78
N GLN A 37 -10.96 -101.19 -104.28
CA GLN A 37 -12.24 -100.73 -103.75
C GLN A 37 -12.45 -101.17 -102.29
N ILE A 38 -12.06 -102.40 -101.94
CA ILE A 38 -12.08 -102.90 -100.56
C ILE A 38 -11.11 -102.10 -99.70
N GLN A 39 -9.89 -101.82 -100.15
CA GLN A 39 -8.93 -100.99 -99.41
C GLN A 39 -9.42 -99.55 -99.22
N ILE A 40 -10.06 -98.95 -100.22
CA ILE A 40 -10.70 -97.64 -100.07
C ILE A 40 -11.79 -97.72 -99.00
N LYS A 41 -12.67 -98.73 -99.07
CA LYS A 41 -13.75 -98.93 -98.10
C LYS A 41 -13.23 -99.24 -96.71
N GLU A 42 -12.13 -99.98 -96.57
CA GLU A 42 -11.48 -100.27 -95.30
C GLU A 42 -10.82 -99.02 -94.72
N LYS A 43 -10.20 -98.17 -95.56
CA LYS A 43 -9.65 -96.88 -95.12
C LYS A 43 -10.77 -95.94 -94.68
N GLU A 44 -11.87 -95.85 -95.44
CA GLU A 44 -13.08 -95.11 -95.07
C GLU A 44 -13.67 -95.65 -93.74
N LEU A 45 -13.72 -96.97 -93.55
CA LEU A 45 -14.18 -97.59 -92.30
C LEU A 45 -13.22 -97.36 -91.13
N GLN A 46 -11.90 -97.29 -91.38
CA GLN A 46 -10.92 -96.95 -90.35
C GLN A 46 -11.01 -95.47 -89.96
N GLU A 47 -11.19 -94.57 -90.92
CA GLU A 47 -11.45 -93.14 -90.70
C GLU A 47 -12.76 -92.95 -89.91
N LEU A 48 -13.84 -93.62 -90.30
CA LEU A 48 -15.11 -93.64 -89.56
C LEU A 48 -14.97 -94.22 -88.15
N ARG A 49 -14.16 -95.27 -87.94
CA ARG A 49 -13.89 -95.80 -86.60
C ARG A 49 -13.06 -94.86 -85.75
N ALA A 50 -12.10 -94.15 -86.33
CA ALA A 50 -11.30 -93.15 -85.64
C ALA A 50 -12.19 -91.95 -85.24
N GLU A 51 -13.05 -91.50 -86.14
CA GLU A 51 -14.04 -90.45 -85.87
C GLU A 51 -15.05 -90.90 -84.81
N PHE A 52 -15.52 -92.15 -84.87
CA PHE A 52 -16.40 -92.72 -83.85
C PHE A 52 -15.73 -92.73 -82.47
N LYS A 53 -14.47 -93.16 -82.38
CA LYS A 53 -13.70 -93.11 -81.12
C LYS A 53 -13.50 -91.68 -80.63
N GLU A 54 -13.21 -90.74 -81.52
CA GLU A 54 -13.07 -89.32 -81.15
C GLU A 54 -14.38 -88.74 -80.61
N VAL A 55 -15.51 -89.10 -81.22
CA VAL A 55 -16.85 -88.71 -80.75
C VAL A 55 -17.17 -89.37 -79.40
N GLU A 56 -16.83 -90.64 -79.20
CA GLU A 56 -17.00 -91.32 -77.90
C GLU A 56 -16.17 -90.66 -76.81
N GLU A 57 -14.90 -90.34 -77.08
CA GLU A 57 -14.04 -89.62 -76.14
C GLU A 57 -14.55 -88.21 -75.84
N LYS A 58 -15.05 -87.48 -76.85
CA LYS A 58 -15.70 -86.17 -76.65
C LYS A 58 -16.96 -86.33 -75.80
N ASN A 59 -17.78 -87.35 -76.04
CA ASN A 59 -18.98 -87.63 -75.25
C ASN A 59 -18.64 -87.95 -73.78
N ILE A 60 -17.59 -88.74 -73.52
CA ILE A 60 -17.10 -89.01 -72.16
C ILE A 60 -16.64 -87.70 -71.50
N ARG A 61 -15.82 -86.89 -72.18
CA ARG A 61 -15.36 -85.59 -71.68
C ARG A 61 -16.52 -84.63 -71.38
N TYR A 62 -17.55 -84.61 -72.22
CA TYR A 62 -18.76 -83.81 -71.98
C TYR A 62 -19.56 -84.31 -70.78
N LYS A 63 -19.69 -85.63 -70.60
CA LYS A 63 -20.36 -86.22 -69.41
C LYS A 63 -19.62 -85.85 -68.13
N GLU A 64 -18.31 -86.03 -68.07
CA GLU A 64 -17.49 -85.64 -66.91
C GLU A 64 -17.54 -84.15 -66.62
N ARG A 65 -17.51 -83.30 -67.66
CA ARG A 65 -17.66 -81.84 -67.50
C ARG A 65 -19.04 -81.49 -66.95
N ASN A 66 -20.09 -82.13 -67.45
CA ASN A 66 -21.46 -81.90 -66.99
C ASN A 66 -21.66 -82.37 -65.54
N GLU A 67 -21.06 -83.50 -65.15
CA GLU A 67 -21.07 -83.97 -63.76
C GLU A 67 -20.33 -83.02 -62.82
N ARG A 68 -19.15 -82.53 -63.21
CA ARG A 68 -18.43 -81.49 -62.45
C ARG A 68 -19.24 -80.22 -62.30
N LEU A 69 -19.85 -79.73 -63.38
CA LEU A 69 -20.69 -78.54 -63.34
C LEU A 69 -21.90 -78.75 -62.43
N LYS A 70 -22.55 -79.91 -62.48
CA LYS A 70 -23.66 -80.24 -61.56
C LYS A 70 -23.19 -80.30 -60.12
N ALA A 71 -22.02 -80.87 -59.84
CA ALA A 71 -21.46 -80.93 -58.49
C ALA A 71 -21.13 -79.53 -57.96
N GLU A 72 -20.54 -78.66 -58.79
CA GLU A 72 -20.28 -77.24 -58.46
C GLU A 72 -21.58 -76.49 -58.20
N GLN A 73 -22.57 -76.59 -59.10
CA GLN A 73 -23.89 -75.98 -58.93
C GLN A 73 -24.57 -76.45 -57.64
N LEU A 74 -24.52 -77.75 -57.35
CA LEU A 74 -25.10 -78.32 -56.13
C LEU A 74 -24.32 -77.88 -54.88
N GLY A 75 -23.01 -77.66 -55.00
CA GLY A 75 -22.18 -77.01 -53.98
C GLY A 75 -22.57 -75.56 -53.72
N HIS A 76 -22.75 -74.76 -54.77
CA HIS A 76 -23.21 -73.37 -54.67
C HIS A 76 -24.60 -73.27 -54.04
N ILE A 77 -25.54 -74.10 -54.47
CA ILE A 77 -26.89 -74.17 -53.88
C ILE A 77 -26.80 -74.50 -52.39
N LYS A 78 -25.97 -75.48 -52.00
CA LYS A 78 -25.77 -75.81 -50.58
C LYS A 78 -25.17 -74.66 -49.78
N ASN A 79 -24.22 -73.92 -50.34
CA ASN A 79 -23.61 -72.78 -49.66
C ASN A 79 -24.61 -71.63 -49.49
N LEU A 80 -25.36 -71.29 -50.55
CA LEU A 80 -26.45 -70.31 -50.48
C LEU A 80 -27.50 -70.69 -49.42
N MET A 81 -27.88 -71.97 -49.36
CA MET A 81 -28.82 -72.46 -48.34
C MET A 81 -28.24 -72.36 -46.92
N LYS A 82 -26.93 -72.51 -46.75
CA LYS A 82 -26.28 -72.31 -45.44
C LYS A 82 -26.22 -70.83 -45.06
N GLU A 83 -25.87 -69.96 -46.00
CA GLU A 83 -25.85 -68.50 -45.77
C GLU A 83 -27.24 -67.96 -45.45
N ALA A 84 -28.27 -68.37 -46.19
CA ALA A 84 -29.65 -68.00 -45.91
C ALA A 84 -30.09 -68.44 -44.50
N LYS A 85 -29.76 -69.68 -44.10
CA LYS A 85 -30.04 -70.16 -42.74
C LYS A 85 -29.26 -69.41 -41.66
N ALA A 86 -28.01 -69.03 -41.94
CA ALA A 86 -27.22 -68.23 -41.00
C ALA A 86 -27.82 -66.84 -40.81
N GLN A 87 -28.25 -66.18 -41.89
CA GLN A 87 -28.95 -64.90 -41.84
C GLN A 87 -30.29 -65.01 -41.11
N GLU A 88 -31.06 -66.07 -41.35
CA GLU A 88 -32.31 -66.34 -40.63
C GLU A 88 -32.06 -66.52 -39.13
N GLN A 89 -31.01 -67.24 -38.75
CA GLN A 89 -30.61 -67.38 -37.35
C GLN A 89 -30.12 -66.07 -36.73
N GLU A 90 -29.40 -65.22 -37.47
CA GLU A 90 -29.02 -63.89 -36.99
C GLU A 90 -30.22 -62.98 -36.81
N LEU A 91 -31.19 -63.02 -37.72
CA LEU A 91 -32.44 -62.27 -37.61
C LEU A 91 -33.31 -62.80 -36.46
N ALA A 92 -33.33 -64.11 -36.22
CA ALA A 92 -34.02 -64.71 -35.07
C ALA A 92 -33.33 -64.38 -33.73
N LYS A 93 -32.01 -64.17 -33.73
CA LYS A 93 -31.24 -63.71 -32.55
C LYS A 93 -31.39 -62.21 -32.30
N LYS A 94 -31.63 -61.41 -33.33
CA LYS A 94 -31.95 -59.99 -33.16
C LYS A 94 -33.30 -59.91 -32.46
N GLU A 95 -33.25 -59.59 -31.18
CA GLU A 95 -34.43 -59.36 -30.35
C GLU A 95 -35.36 -58.37 -31.08
N VAL A 96 -36.59 -58.80 -31.34
CA VAL A 96 -37.61 -57.96 -31.98
C VAL A 96 -38.00 -56.90 -30.97
N VAL A 97 -37.26 -55.80 -30.96
CA VAL A 97 -37.54 -54.65 -30.08
C VAL A 97 -38.94 -54.18 -30.41
N ASN A 98 -39.81 -54.18 -29.40
CA ASN A 98 -41.19 -53.77 -29.58
C ASN A 98 -41.20 -52.29 -30.00
N ARG A 99 -42.05 -51.93 -30.95
CA ARG A 99 -42.19 -50.54 -31.44
C ARG A 99 -42.38 -49.55 -30.30
N GLU A 100 -43.12 -49.96 -29.28
CA GLU A 100 -43.35 -49.17 -28.05
C GLU A 100 -42.07 -48.89 -27.25
N GLN A 101 -41.14 -49.85 -27.18
CA GLN A 101 -39.85 -49.65 -26.49
C GLN A 101 -38.98 -48.63 -27.24
N VAL A 102 -38.96 -48.71 -28.57
CA VAL A 102 -38.25 -47.73 -29.41
C VAL A 102 -38.86 -46.34 -29.26
N GLU A 103 -40.19 -46.24 -29.30
CA GLU A 103 -40.89 -44.96 -29.10
C GLU A 103 -40.65 -44.37 -27.71
N MET A 104 -40.62 -45.19 -26.65
CA MET A 104 -40.27 -44.75 -25.30
C MET A 104 -38.83 -44.25 -25.20
N GLU A 105 -37.86 -44.97 -25.75
CA GLU A 105 -36.45 -44.55 -25.72
C GLU A 105 -36.20 -43.29 -26.57
N ILE A 106 -36.92 -43.14 -27.68
CA ILE A 106 -36.91 -41.90 -28.46
C ILE A 106 -37.46 -40.75 -27.61
N LYS A 107 -38.64 -40.90 -26.98
CA LYS A 107 -39.21 -39.86 -26.10
C LYS A 107 -38.25 -39.45 -24.98
N LYS A 108 -37.63 -40.42 -24.28
CA LYS A 108 -36.62 -40.15 -23.25
C LYS A 108 -35.43 -39.36 -23.79
N LYS A 109 -34.92 -39.73 -24.97
CA LYS A 109 -33.82 -38.98 -25.62
C LYS A 109 -34.25 -37.56 -25.98
N TRP A 110 -35.46 -37.37 -26.50
CA TRP A 110 -36.00 -36.05 -26.81
C TRP A 110 -36.15 -35.17 -25.58
N GLU A 111 -36.67 -35.71 -24.49
CA GLU A 111 -36.77 -35.01 -23.20
C GLU A 111 -35.39 -34.65 -22.65
N TYR A 112 -34.44 -35.58 -22.72
CA TYR A 112 -33.06 -35.34 -22.32
C TYR A 112 -32.40 -34.23 -23.14
N ILE A 113 -32.60 -34.21 -24.46
CA ILE A 113 -32.08 -33.15 -25.34
C ILE A 113 -32.68 -31.81 -24.96
N ARG A 114 -34.01 -31.74 -24.83
CA ARG A 114 -34.71 -30.49 -24.46
C ARG A 114 -34.23 -29.95 -23.12
N GLU A 115 -34.03 -30.83 -22.16
CA GLU A 115 -33.53 -30.45 -20.83
C GLU A 115 -32.08 -29.91 -20.90
N LYS A 116 -31.23 -30.53 -21.73
CA LYS A 116 -29.87 -30.03 -21.99
C LYS A 116 -29.87 -28.69 -22.73
N GLU A 117 -30.77 -28.50 -23.69
CA GLU A 117 -30.95 -27.22 -24.39
C GLU A 117 -31.39 -26.13 -23.42
N ARG A 118 -32.33 -26.41 -22.51
CA ARG A 118 -32.74 -25.48 -21.46
C ARG A 118 -31.58 -25.08 -20.56
N MET A 119 -30.81 -26.06 -20.08
CA MET A 119 -29.61 -25.78 -19.27
C MET A 119 -28.56 -24.95 -20.03
N LEU A 120 -28.35 -25.23 -21.32
CA LEU A 120 -27.42 -24.45 -22.15
C LEU A 120 -27.89 -23.01 -22.31
N GLU A 121 -29.18 -22.78 -22.47
CA GLU A 121 -29.74 -21.44 -22.56
C GLU A 121 -29.62 -20.68 -21.23
N GLU A 122 -29.90 -21.34 -20.10
CA GLU A 122 -29.69 -20.76 -18.76
C GLU A 122 -28.23 -20.35 -18.55
N LEU A 123 -27.28 -21.22 -18.90
CA LEU A 123 -25.86 -20.90 -18.83
C LEU A 123 -25.47 -19.73 -19.75
N ARG A 124 -26.05 -19.64 -20.95
CA ARG A 124 -25.81 -18.50 -21.85
C ARG A 124 -26.34 -17.20 -21.27
N THR A 125 -27.55 -17.21 -20.68
CA THR A 125 -28.11 -16.02 -20.03
C THR A 125 -27.26 -15.59 -18.84
N GLU A 126 -26.74 -16.53 -18.06
CA GLU A 126 -25.87 -16.21 -16.93
C GLU A 126 -24.49 -15.69 -17.37
N ILE A 127 -23.91 -16.27 -18.43
CA ILE A 127 -22.68 -15.75 -19.04
C ILE A 127 -22.89 -14.30 -19.50
N ASN A 128 -23.96 -14.02 -20.25
CA ASN A 128 -24.25 -12.68 -20.73
C ASN A 128 -24.44 -11.68 -19.58
N ARG A 129 -25.15 -12.08 -18.51
CA ARG A 129 -25.36 -11.26 -17.32
C ARG A 129 -24.03 -10.93 -16.63
N LEU A 130 -23.15 -11.91 -16.49
CA LEU A 130 -21.82 -11.73 -15.90
C LEU A 130 -20.89 -10.89 -16.80
N GLU A 131 -20.99 -11.04 -18.12
CA GLU A 131 -20.25 -10.22 -19.07
C GLU A 131 -20.67 -8.74 -18.99
N GLU A 132 -21.98 -8.47 -18.86
CA GLU A 132 -22.51 -7.11 -18.66
C GLU A 132 -22.02 -6.51 -17.33
N GLU A 133 -22.13 -7.25 -16.22
CA GLU A 133 -21.61 -6.80 -14.92
C GLU A 133 -20.09 -6.57 -14.96
N THR A 134 -19.35 -7.41 -15.68
CA THR A 134 -17.91 -7.25 -15.84
C THR A 134 -17.60 -5.98 -16.63
N MET A 135 -18.31 -5.74 -17.73
CA MET A 135 -18.13 -4.52 -18.54
C MET A 135 -18.38 -3.27 -17.70
N GLU A 136 -19.46 -3.22 -16.91
CA GLU A 136 -19.75 -2.10 -16.02
C GLU A 136 -18.61 -1.83 -15.04
N ARG A 137 -18.10 -2.88 -14.39
CA ARG A 137 -16.98 -2.80 -13.45
C ARG A 137 -15.68 -2.35 -14.12
N GLU A 138 -15.47 -2.73 -15.38
CA GLU A 138 -14.33 -2.26 -16.16
C GLU A 138 -14.45 -0.78 -16.52
N CYS A 139 -15.65 -0.31 -16.90
CA CYS A 139 -15.91 1.11 -17.11
C CYS A 139 -15.68 1.93 -15.83
N GLU A 140 -16.14 1.45 -14.67
CA GLU A 140 -15.87 2.09 -13.38
C GLU A 140 -14.38 2.15 -13.07
N ARG A 141 -13.66 1.03 -13.25
CA ARG A 141 -12.21 0.96 -13.07
C ARG A 141 -11.51 1.99 -13.94
N ASP A 142 -11.87 2.08 -15.21
CA ASP A 142 -11.25 2.98 -16.17
C ASP A 142 -11.53 4.45 -15.83
N TYR A 143 -12.76 4.77 -15.40
CA TYR A 143 -13.11 6.08 -14.87
C TYR A 143 -12.24 6.47 -13.65
N PHE A 144 -12.09 5.58 -12.68
CA PHE A 144 -11.26 5.85 -11.50
C PHE A 144 -9.78 5.97 -11.85
N LEU A 145 -9.31 5.24 -12.86
CA LEU A 145 -7.94 5.34 -13.35
C LEU A 145 -7.69 6.69 -14.04
N GLU A 146 -8.63 7.15 -14.85
CA GLU A 146 -8.58 8.49 -15.48
C GLU A 146 -8.61 9.59 -14.41
N TYR A 147 -9.51 9.47 -13.43
CA TYR A 147 -9.57 10.40 -12.31
C TYR A 147 -8.23 10.45 -11.57
N LYS A 148 -7.64 9.29 -11.25
CA LYS A 148 -6.36 9.24 -10.54
C LYS A 148 -5.21 9.86 -11.33
N ASN A 149 -5.15 9.62 -12.64
CA ASN A 149 -4.01 10.00 -13.46
C ASN A 149 -4.06 11.45 -13.95
N VAL A 150 -5.25 11.99 -14.20
CA VAL A 150 -5.42 13.32 -14.79
C VAL A 150 -6.07 14.25 -13.76
N VAL A 151 -7.36 14.01 -13.49
CA VAL A 151 -8.21 14.92 -12.70
C VAL A 151 -7.67 15.14 -11.29
N SER A 152 -7.16 14.10 -10.64
CA SER A 152 -6.58 14.17 -9.29
C SER A 152 -5.35 15.07 -9.26
N ILE A 153 -4.57 15.12 -10.35
CA ILE A 153 -3.41 15.99 -10.45
C ILE A 153 -3.85 17.44 -10.64
N GLU A 154 -4.87 17.70 -11.46
CA GLU A 154 -5.46 19.05 -11.57
C GLU A 154 -6.07 19.52 -10.25
N HIS A 155 -6.85 18.67 -9.58
CA HIS A 155 -7.42 18.99 -8.27
C HIS A 155 -6.34 19.24 -7.23
N ALA A 156 -5.26 18.43 -7.20
CA ALA A 156 -4.14 18.67 -6.30
C ALA A 156 -3.44 20.01 -6.58
N LYS A 157 -3.26 20.39 -7.85
CA LYS A 157 -2.72 21.71 -8.23
C LYS A 157 -3.65 22.84 -7.77
N GLN A 158 -4.95 22.69 -7.97
CA GLN A 158 -5.93 23.69 -7.56
C GLN A 158 -5.97 23.86 -6.04
N ILE A 159 -5.96 22.76 -5.29
CA ILE A 159 -5.87 22.77 -3.82
C ILE A 159 -4.59 23.49 -3.38
N TYR A 160 -3.44 23.13 -3.96
CA TYR A 160 -2.16 23.77 -3.65
C TYR A 160 -2.17 25.29 -3.90
N LEU A 161 -2.75 25.74 -5.01
CA LEU A 161 -2.88 27.16 -5.32
C LEU A 161 -3.78 27.88 -4.30
N LEU A 162 -4.90 27.28 -3.92
CA LEU A 162 -5.82 27.84 -2.93
C LEU A 162 -5.18 27.90 -1.54
N GLU A 163 -4.50 26.84 -1.10
CA GLU A 163 -3.77 26.82 0.17
C GLU A 163 -2.69 27.90 0.23
N ASN A 164 -1.93 28.08 -0.85
CA ASN A 164 -0.92 29.13 -0.93
C ASN A 164 -1.57 30.53 -0.89
N LYS A 165 -2.68 30.73 -1.60
CA LYS A 165 -3.42 32.00 -1.54
C LYS A 165 -3.95 32.28 -0.14
N MET A 166 -4.45 31.26 0.56
CA MET A 166 -4.89 31.38 1.95
C MET A 166 -3.72 31.76 2.86
N LYS A 167 -2.58 31.08 2.76
CA LYS A 167 -1.37 31.41 3.54
C LYS A 167 -0.91 32.85 3.30
N ALA A 168 -0.86 33.28 2.04
CA ALA A 168 -0.51 34.65 1.67
C ALA A 168 -1.50 35.67 2.25
N MET A 169 -2.81 35.37 2.22
CA MET A 169 -3.84 36.22 2.81
C MET A 169 -3.69 36.30 4.34
N THR A 170 -3.46 35.18 5.02
CA THR A 170 -3.22 35.15 6.47
C THR A 170 -1.99 35.96 6.86
N GLN A 171 -0.89 35.84 6.10
CA GLN A 171 0.32 36.62 6.33
C GLN A 171 0.04 38.12 6.13
N ASN A 172 -0.64 38.51 5.06
CA ASN A 172 -1.01 39.91 4.83
C ASN A 172 -1.88 40.47 5.97
N LEU A 173 -2.89 39.71 6.41
CA LEU A 173 -3.72 40.10 7.55
C LEU A 173 -2.91 40.28 8.83
N TRP A 174 -1.94 39.39 9.08
CA TRP A 174 -1.02 39.52 10.20
C TRP A 174 -0.15 40.78 10.09
N GLU A 175 0.43 41.05 8.92
CA GLU A 175 1.24 42.25 8.67
C GLU A 175 0.44 43.55 8.87
N VAL A 176 -0.80 43.57 8.37
CA VAL A 176 -1.73 44.71 8.54
C VAL A 176 -2.11 44.88 10.00
N SER A 177 -2.42 43.79 10.71
CA SER A 177 -2.72 43.81 12.15
C SER A 177 -1.54 44.36 12.95
N GLU A 178 -0.33 43.88 12.67
CA GLU A 178 0.91 44.34 13.31
C GLU A 178 1.18 45.83 13.04
N TYR A 179 0.94 46.28 11.80
CA TYR A 179 1.04 47.69 11.44
C TYR A 179 0.08 48.55 12.29
N PHE A 180 -1.20 48.17 12.37
CA PHE A 180 -2.18 48.91 13.16
C PHE A 180 -1.88 48.86 14.66
N ARG A 181 -1.43 47.72 15.18
CA ARG A 181 -1.01 47.57 16.58
C ARG A 181 0.12 48.54 16.92
N LYS A 182 1.18 48.57 16.12
CA LYS A 182 2.33 49.48 16.32
C LYS A 182 1.92 50.95 16.18
N ASN A 183 1.06 51.27 15.22
CA ASN A 183 0.56 52.64 15.04
C ASN A 183 -0.29 53.10 16.23
N LEU A 184 -1.15 52.22 16.76
CA LEU A 184 -1.95 52.50 17.95
C LEU A 184 -1.05 52.71 19.18
N GLU A 185 -0.03 51.87 19.35
CA GLU A 185 0.92 52.00 20.46
C GLU A 185 1.71 53.32 20.38
N SER A 186 2.18 53.69 19.20
CA SER A 186 2.87 54.96 18.95
C SER A 186 1.96 56.18 19.22
N THR A 187 0.71 56.14 18.75
CA THR A 187 -0.26 57.22 19.01
C THR A 187 -0.64 57.32 20.48
N LYS A 188 -0.84 56.18 21.18
CA LYS A 188 -1.04 56.15 22.63
C LYS A 188 0.14 56.78 23.37
N ALA A 189 1.38 56.44 23.02
CA ALA A 189 2.57 57.02 23.62
C ALA A 189 2.67 58.54 23.36
N ALA A 190 2.39 58.98 22.13
CA ALA A 190 2.38 60.41 21.79
C ALA A 190 1.31 61.19 22.57
N ILE A 191 0.11 60.62 22.72
CA ILE A 191 -0.95 61.19 23.56
C ILE A 191 -0.48 61.26 25.01
N ALA A 192 0.06 60.18 25.58
CA ALA A 192 0.55 60.16 26.96
C ALA A 192 1.62 61.24 27.22
N ILE A 193 2.55 61.43 26.29
CA ILE A 193 3.57 62.49 26.38
C ILE A 193 2.91 63.88 26.32
N ARG A 194 1.98 64.11 25.39
CA ARG A 194 1.26 65.39 25.27
C ARG A 194 0.45 65.69 26.53
N THR A 195 -0.30 64.71 27.04
CA THR A 195 -1.10 64.83 28.26
C THR A 195 -0.22 65.13 29.46
N LYS A 196 0.91 64.42 29.62
CA LYS A 196 1.88 64.69 30.69
C LYS A 196 2.43 66.12 30.62
N LYS A 197 2.77 66.60 29.41
CA LYS A 197 3.20 67.99 29.20
C LYS A 197 2.11 68.99 29.59
N SER A 198 0.86 68.74 29.17
CA SER A 198 -0.28 69.60 29.52
C SER A 198 -0.51 69.66 31.02
N ILE A 199 -0.50 68.51 31.70
CA ILE A 199 -0.64 68.42 33.17
C ILE A 199 0.48 69.20 33.85
N ASN A 200 1.73 69.09 33.39
CA ASN A 200 2.84 69.82 33.97
C ASN A 200 2.69 71.34 33.81
N VAL A 201 2.28 71.81 32.63
CA VAL A 201 2.01 73.24 32.40
C VAL A 201 0.88 73.75 33.30
N GLU A 202 -0.18 72.95 33.47
CA GLU A 202 -1.28 73.29 34.36
C GLU A 202 -0.85 73.32 35.84
N LYS A 203 0.00 72.38 36.27
CA LYS A 203 0.61 72.39 37.61
C LYS A 203 1.48 73.62 37.84
N GLU A 204 2.30 74.01 36.87
CA GLU A 204 3.12 75.23 36.93
C GLU A 204 2.23 76.48 37.03
N LEU A 205 1.20 76.58 36.19
CA LEU A 205 0.25 77.70 36.22
C LEU A 205 -0.52 77.76 37.55
N ALA A 206 -0.95 76.61 38.08
CA ALA A 206 -1.61 76.52 39.38
C ALA A 206 -0.66 76.96 40.51
N ALA A 207 0.61 76.54 40.47
CA ALA A 207 1.62 76.96 41.43
C ALA A 207 1.89 78.47 41.37
N GLU A 208 2.03 79.03 40.16
CA GLU A 208 2.18 80.48 39.97
C GLU A 208 0.97 81.26 40.50
N ASN A 209 -0.24 80.78 40.21
CA ASN A 209 -1.46 81.42 40.70
C ASN A 209 -1.56 81.34 42.22
N ALA A 210 -1.19 80.21 42.83
CA ALA A 210 -1.13 80.09 44.30
C ALA A 210 -0.13 81.09 44.90
N VAL A 211 1.08 81.21 44.34
CA VAL A 211 2.10 82.19 44.77
C VAL A 211 1.66 83.65 44.57
N LYS A 212 0.72 83.92 43.64
CA LYS A 212 0.13 85.26 43.50
C LYS A 212 -0.93 85.56 44.57
N GLN A 213 -1.57 84.54 45.14
CA GLN A 213 -2.65 84.67 46.13
C GLN A 213 -2.15 84.69 47.58
N ILE A 214 -0.91 84.27 47.85
CA ILE A 214 -0.29 84.38 49.19
C ILE A 214 0.05 85.84 49.56
N ASP A 215 0.20 86.10 50.85
CA ASP A 215 0.60 87.39 51.40
C ASP A 215 2.04 87.79 51.02
N MET A 216 2.33 89.08 51.19
CA MET A 216 3.59 89.68 50.73
C MET A 216 4.82 89.18 51.50
N GLU A 217 4.66 88.87 52.78
CA GLU A 217 5.69 88.32 53.66
C GLU A 217 6.01 86.88 53.25
N SER A 218 5.00 86.00 53.16
CA SER A 218 5.19 84.62 52.68
C SER A 218 5.84 84.55 51.29
N ARG A 219 5.46 85.45 50.37
CA ARG A 219 6.09 85.52 49.03
C ARG A 219 7.57 85.92 49.08
N ARG A 220 7.98 86.72 50.06
CA ARG A 220 9.38 87.10 50.28
C ARG A 220 10.17 85.92 50.82
N GLU A 221 9.62 85.20 51.80
CA GLU A 221 10.22 84.00 52.38
C GLU A 221 10.44 82.91 51.32
N ILE A 222 9.50 82.69 50.40
CA ILE A 222 9.66 81.72 49.30
C ILE A 222 10.84 82.10 48.40
N LYS A 223 10.97 83.39 48.03
CA LYS A 223 12.09 83.86 47.19
C LYS A 223 13.43 83.75 47.90
N GLU A 224 13.46 84.04 49.20
CA GLU A 224 14.65 83.90 50.02
C GLU A 224 15.03 82.42 50.15
N ASN A 225 14.07 81.53 50.37
CA ASN A 225 14.30 80.09 50.41
C ASN A 225 14.83 79.55 49.07
N ASP A 226 14.28 80.01 47.93
CA ASP A 226 14.78 79.65 46.60
C ASP A 226 16.21 80.15 46.34
N TRP A 227 16.54 81.34 46.84
CA TRP A 227 17.91 81.87 46.78
C TRP A 227 18.85 81.05 47.68
N LEU A 228 18.46 80.79 48.92
CA LEU A 228 19.23 79.96 49.87
C LEU A 228 19.46 78.55 49.33
N LYS A 229 18.48 77.93 48.66
CA LYS A 229 18.66 76.62 48.03
C LYS A 229 19.76 76.63 46.96
N LYS A 230 19.79 77.65 46.11
CA LYS A 230 20.86 77.81 45.10
C LYS A 230 22.22 78.01 45.75
N GLU A 231 22.25 78.83 46.79
CA GLU A 231 23.46 79.11 47.56
C GLU A 231 24.00 77.85 48.26
N VAL A 232 23.12 77.05 48.86
CA VAL A 232 23.46 75.76 49.47
C VAL A 232 24.07 74.80 48.45
N VAL A 233 23.55 74.74 47.22
CA VAL A 233 24.13 73.90 46.16
C VAL A 233 25.55 74.36 45.80
N ILE A 234 25.81 75.66 45.78
CA ILE A 234 27.14 76.22 45.52
C ILE A 234 28.11 75.86 46.67
N TYR A 235 27.69 76.07 47.92
CA TYR A 235 28.52 75.71 49.06
C TYR A 235 28.76 74.21 49.17
N ALA A 236 27.75 73.38 48.90
CA ALA A 236 27.89 71.93 48.88
C ALA A 236 28.96 71.48 47.88
N LYS A 237 28.97 72.07 46.67
CA LYS A 237 30.02 71.80 45.68
C LYS A 237 31.40 72.28 46.14
N GLY A 238 31.48 73.47 46.74
CA GLY A 238 32.75 73.99 47.29
C GLY A 238 33.31 73.11 48.41
N VAL A 239 32.44 72.56 49.25
CA VAL A 239 32.81 71.58 50.29
C VAL A 239 33.31 70.29 49.65
N GLU A 240 32.60 69.74 48.66
CA GLU A 240 33.04 68.55 47.93
C GLU A 240 34.43 68.74 47.27
N GLU A 241 34.68 69.89 46.65
CA GLU A 241 35.98 70.23 46.05
C GLU A 241 37.08 70.35 47.12
N LEU A 242 36.78 70.96 48.27
CA LEU A 242 37.73 71.13 49.37
C LEU A 242 38.06 69.78 50.04
N GLU A 243 37.06 68.94 50.29
CA GLU A 243 37.23 67.58 50.81
C GLU A 243 38.14 66.76 49.89
N ASN A 244 37.91 66.83 48.57
CA ASN A 244 38.76 66.17 47.58
C ASN A 244 40.23 66.68 47.63
N LEU A 245 40.43 67.99 47.82
CA LEU A 245 41.77 68.56 47.96
C LEU A 245 42.46 68.12 49.24
N VAL A 246 41.74 68.10 50.37
CA VAL A 246 42.24 67.62 51.65
C VAL A 246 42.64 66.16 51.55
N CYS A 247 41.77 65.29 51.01
CA CYS A 247 42.11 63.89 50.79
C CYS A 247 43.36 63.71 49.91
N LYS A 248 43.53 64.55 48.88
CA LYS A 248 44.74 64.53 48.05
C LYS A 248 45.99 64.92 48.83
N ILE A 249 45.94 65.97 49.64
CA ILE A 249 47.06 66.41 50.48
C ILE A 249 47.39 65.37 51.55
N GLU A 250 46.38 64.80 52.19
CA GLU A 250 46.54 63.71 53.16
C GLU A 250 47.23 62.51 52.52
N GLN A 251 46.83 62.14 51.29
CA GLN A 251 47.46 61.07 50.53
C GLN A 251 48.93 61.38 50.21
N GLU A 252 49.23 62.60 49.72
CA GLU A 252 50.60 63.04 49.45
C GLU A 252 51.46 63.05 50.73
N ASN A 253 50.91 63.50 51.86
CA ASN A 253 51.58 63.47 53.15
C ASN A 253 51.88 62.05 53.62
N LEU A 254 50.92 61.13 53.49
CA LEU A 254 51.12 59.72 53.81
C LEU A 254 52.19 59.08 52.91
N GLU A 255 52.25 59.45 51.63
CA GLU A 255 53.28 59.00 50.70
C GLU A 255 54.67 59.53 51.09
N ILE A 256 54.77 60.82 51.43
CA ILE A 256 56.03 61.42 51.91
C ILE A 256 56.49 60.74 53.21
N ILE A 257 55.59 60.57 54.17
CA ILE A 257 55.87 59.88 55.44
C ILE A 257 56.33 58.44 55.17
N SER A 258 55.65 57.70 54.30
CA SER A 258 56.04 56.33 53.91
C SER A 258 57.42 56.31 53.29
N ARG A 259 57.73 57.26 52.39
CA ARG A 259 59.08 57.40 51.79
C ARG A 259 60.14 57.71 52.83
N LEU A 260 59.85 58.56 53.83
CA LEU A 260 60.77 58.83 54.94
C LEU A 260 61.01 57.59 55.81
N PHE A 261 59.94 56.84 56.13
CA PHE A 261 60.05 55.56 56.82
C PHE A 261 60.88 54.57 56.03
N GLU A 262 60.66 54.41 54.72
CA GLU A 262 61.46 53.56 53.86
C GLU A 262 62.92 54.01 53.80
N CYS A 263 63.19 55.31 53.67
CA CYS A 263 64.55 55.83 53.70
C CYS A 263 65.25 55.52 55.02
N ARG A 264 64.55 55.67 56.15
CA ARG A 264 65.05 55.30 57.48
C ARG A 264 65.25 53.79 57.61
N LEU A 265 64.34 52.98 57.08
CA LEU A 265 64.46 51.52 57.09
C LEU A 265 65.65 51.08 56.22
N ARG A 266 65.84 51.69 55.04
CA ARG A 266 66.99 51.47 54.16
C ARG A 266 68.29 51.88 54.85
N SER A 267 68.36 53.01 55.55
CA SER A 267 69.58 53.41 56.27
C SER A 267 69.89 52.48 57.45
N VAL A 268 68.88 52.04 58.21
CA VAL A 268 69.04 51.03 59.26
C VAL A 268 69.46 49.67 58.68
N ASN A 269 68.86 49.24 57.56
CA ASN A 269 69.24 48.01 56.88
C ASN A 269 70.64 48.09 56.26
N LEU A 270 71.06 49.24 55.72
CA LEU A 270 72.43 49.48 55.27
C LEU A 270 73.42 49.40 56.43
N LEU A 271 73.08 49.97 57.59
CA LEU A 271 73.91 49.86 58.80
C LEU A 271 73.94 48.40 59.30
N ARG A 272 72.80 47.71 59.41
CA ARG A 272 72.73 46.29 59.79
C ARG A 272 73.53 45.41 58.83
N ASN A 273 73.43 45.64 57.52
CA ASN A 273 74.19 44.90 56.52
C ASN A 273 75.69 45.23 56.61
N ALA A 274 76.07 46.49 56.86
CA ALA A 274 77.47 46.84 57.13
C ALA A 274 78.00 46.17 58.41
N PHE A 275 77.19 46.06 59.46
CA PHE A 275 77.52 45.32 60.68
C PHE A 275 77.59 43.79 60.46
N MET A 276 76.78 43.23 59.56
CA MET A 276 76.82 41.79 59.22
C MET A 276 77.94 41.42 58.23
N THR A 277 78.55 42.40 57.53
CA THR A 277 79.61 42.15 56.53
C THR A 277 81.03 42.33 57.12
N GLN A 278 81.17 42.41 58.45
CA GLN A 278 82.46 42.22 59.14
C GLN A 278 82.42 40.97 60.05
N PRO A 279 83.48 40.14 60.06
CA PRO A 279 83.50 38.88 60.79
C PRO A 279 83.81 39.13 62.27
N GLY A 280 82.85 38.88 63.17
CA GLY A 280 83.13 38.88 64.60
C GLY A 280 81.91 39.03 65.50
N SER A 281 81.33 37.88 65.88
CA SER A 281 80.87 37.54 67.24
C SER A 281 79.94 38.53 67.98
N LEU A 282 78.65 38.18 68.14
CA LEU A 282 78.07 37.67 69.40
C LEU A 282 76.51 37.65 69.34
N GLU A 283 75.96 36.48 69.63
CA GLU A 283 74.65 36.14 70.22
C GLU A 283 74.24 37.10 71.38
N SER A 284 72.99 37.40 71.79
CA SER A 284 71.66 36.77 71.71
C SER A 284 70.61 37.82 72.17
N GLN A 285 69.42 37.91 71.55
CA GLN A 285 68.10 37.44 72.04
C GLN A 285 67.39 38.35 73.06
N GLU A 286 66.20 38.87 72.70
CA GLU A 286 64.98 38.80 73.51
C GLU A 286 63.73 39.09 72.66
N GLU A 287 62.73 38.22 72.81
CA GLU A 287 61.41 38.21 72.16
C GLU A 287 60.44 39.21 72.80
N SER A 288 59.45 39.71 72.05
CA SER A 288 58.12 39.91 72.64
C SER A 288 57.01 39.98 71.59
N ALA A 289 56.25 38.89 71.56
CA ALA A 289 54.79 38.78 71.47
C ALA A 289 54.01 39.49 70.36
N GLU A 290 53.36 38.64 69.57
CA GLU A 290 52.13 38.85 68.82
C GLU A 290 51.04 39.59 69.64
N SER A 291 50.28 40.48 68.97
CA SER A 291 48.89 40.74 69.34
C SER A 291 48.11 41.20 68.11
N GLU A 292 47.27 40.29 67.61
CA GLU A 292 46.06 40.62 66.89
C GLU A 292 45.16 41.49 67.79
N VAL A 293 44.69 42.63 67.27
CA VAL A 293 43.44 43.26 67.75
C VAL A 293 42.59 43.59 66.52
N LYS A 294 41.60 42.71 66.28
CA LYS A 294 40.36 43.01 65.59
C LYS A 294 39.70 44.22 66.28
N ALA A 295 39.38 45.26 65.52
CA ALA A 295 38.33 46.20 65.86
C ALA A 295 37.24 46.09 64.78
N ASN A 296 36.24 45.25 65.05
CA ASN A 296 34.91 45.41 64.45
C ASN A 296 34.26 46.61 65.12
N LEU A 297 33.82 47.59 64.34
CA LEU A 297 32.72 48.47 64.69
C LEU A 297 31.66 48.30 63.59
N GLU A 298 30.71 47.41 63.86
CA GLU A 298 29.42 47.37 63.15
C GLU A 298 28.60 48.62 63.52
N PRO A 299 27.77 49.13 62.60
CA PRO A 299 26.74 50.12 62.91
C PRO A 299 25.44 49.41 63.27
N GLU A 300 25.10 49.35 64.56
CA GLU A 300 23.76 49.01 65.03
C GLU A 300 23.02 50.29 65.46
N ARG A 301 21.71 50.27 65.17
CA ARG A 301 20.73 51.35 65.23
C ARG A 301 20.27 51.67 66.67
N SER A 302 19.31 52.61 66.76
CA SER A 302 18.43 53.02 67.88
C SER A 302 18.97 54.14 68.76
N ASP A 303 18.23 55.15 69.24
CA ASP A 303 16.82 55.52 69.15
C ASP A 303 16.65 56.99 69.61
N ILE A 304 15.44 57.50 69.38
CA ILE A 304 14.83 58.83 69.56
C ILE A 304 14.80 59.32 71.04
N PRO A 305 14.57 60.62 71.31
CA PRO A 305 13.31 61.02 71.99
C PRO A 305 12.72 62.31 71.38
N ALA A 306 11.47 62.36 70.89
CA ALA A 306 10.18 62.30 71.56
C ALA A 306 9.91 63.49 72.50
N GLY A 307 8.89 64.30 72.15
CA GLY A 307 8.42 65.48 72.92
C GLY A 307 7.49 66.42 72.13
N VAL A 308 6.32 65.99 71.60
CA VAL A 308 4.92 66.27 72.05
C VAL A 308 4.64 67.77 72.37
N ASP A 309 3.67 68.46 71.77
CA ASP A 309 2.21 68.23 71.91
C ASP A 309 1.32 68.86 70.81
N ASN A 310 0.34 68.05 70.38
CA ASN A 310 -1.10 68.31 70.14
C ASN A 310 -1.59 69.51 69.29
N ILE A 311 -2.50 69.21 68.34
CA ILE A 311 -3.92 69.66 68.36
C ILE A 311 -4.75 68.88 67.30
N VAL A 312 -5.66 68.05 67.82
CA VAL A 312 -7.09 67.86 67.44
C VAL A 312 -7.46 67.44 66.00
N CYS A 313 -8.02 66.23 65.89
CA CYS A 313 -8.94 65.83 64.80
C CYS A 313 -10.34 66.46 65.00
N PRO A 314 -11.10 66.66 63.90
CA PRO A 314 -12.31 65.83 63.77
C PRO A 314 -12.67 65.40 62.34
N ALA A 315 -13.12 64.14 62.26
CA ALA A 315 -14.23 63.57 61.46
C ALA A 315 -14.41 63.88 59.95
N ASP A 316 -14.37 62.81 59.16
CA ASP A 316 -15.25 62.44 58.04
C ASP A 316 -15.95 63.53 57.21
N ILE A 317 -15.40 63.82 56.03
CA ILE A 317 -16.14 64.20 54.80
C ILE A 317 -15.40 63.56 53.59
N PRO A 318 -16.10 62.89 52.66
CA PRO A 318 -15.49 62.11 51.58
C PRO A 318 -15.06 63.00 50.42
N SER A 319 -13.80 62.90 49.98
CA SER A 319 -13.38 63.51 48.71
C SER A 319 -13.67 62.57 47.56
N GLU A 320 -14.76 62.89 46.85
CA GLU A 320 -14.97 62.58 45.45
C GLU A 320 -13.73 63.02 44.64
N GLU A 321 -13.04 62.07 44.01
CA GLU A 321 -12.33 62.34 42.76
C GLU A 321 -13.05 61.59 41.65
N ASP A 322 -13.87 62.35 40.94
CA ASP A 322 -14.60 61.96 39.74
C ASP A 322 -13.67 61.33 38.71
N SER A 323 -13.88 60.02 38.47
CA SER A 323 -13.48 59.40 37.23
C SER A 323 -14.34 60.01 36.11
N PHE A 324 -13.80 60.98 35.38
CA PHE A 324 -14.40 61.54 34.16
C PHE A 324 -14.34 60.54 32.97
N ILE A 325 -14.80 59.32 33.19
CA ILE A 325 -15.08 58.36 32.12
C ILE A 325 -16.55 57.93 32.32
N PRO A 326 -17.46 58.31 31.40
CA PRO A 326 -18.84 57.86 31.45
C PRO A 326 -18.93 56.33 31.63
N PRO A 327 -19.85 55.80 32.47
CA PRO A 327 -19.98 54.36 32.73
C PRO A 327 -20.13 53.51 31.45
N GLU A 328 -20.75 54.10 30.42
CA GLU A 328 -20.89 53.52 29.08
C GLU A 328 -19.53 53.28 28.39
N PHE A 329 -18.56 54.16 28.63
CA PHE A 329 -17.24 54.11 28.00
C PHE A 329 -16.29 53.14 28.73
N GLN A 330 -16.43 52.97 30.06
CA GLN A 330 -15.72 51.93 30.80
C GLN A 330 -16.21 50.53 30.41
N GLN A 331 -17.52 50.35 30.23
CA GLN A 331 -18.07 49.10 29.69
C GLN A 331 -17.61 48.80 28.27
N LEU A 332 -17.50 49.82 27.41
CA LEU A 332 -17.06 49.64 26.02
C LEU A 332 -15.58 49.23 25.94
N MET A 333 -14.71 49.83 26.76
CA MET A 333 -13.28 49.50 26.82
C MET A 333 -13.06 48.08 27.37
N HIS A 334 -13.80 47.67 28.39
CA HIS A 334 -13.74 46.30 28.92
C HIS A 334 -14.33 45.25 27.97
N LYS A 335 -15.37 45.60 27.18
CA LYS A 335 -15.89 44.72 26.12
C LYS A 335 -14.89 44.56 24.98
N GLN A 336 -14.25 45.66 24.58
CA GLN A 336 -13.28 45.66 23.48
C GLN A 336 -12.00 44.90 23.88
N GLU A 337 -11.53 44.97 25.12
CA GLU A 337 -10.42 44.14 25.62
C GLU A 337 -10.77 42.64 25.69
N GLN A 338 -12.03 42.28 25.98
CA GLN A 338 -12.49 40.88 25.94
C GLN A 338 -12.57 40.34 24.50
N ASP A 339 -12.99 41.16 23.53
CA ASP A 339 -13.09 40.75 22.11
C ASP A 339 -11.73 40.50 21.45
N PHE A 340 -10.63 41.02 22.00
CA PHE A 340 -9.26 40.78 21.52
C PHE A 340 -8.50 39.68 22.28
N GLN A 341 -9.05 39.11 23.35
CA GLN A 341 -8.37 38.09 24.16
C GLN A 341 -8.64 36.63 23.74
N GLU A 342 -9.60 36.36 22.86
CA GLU A 342 -9.86 34.97 22.39
C GLU A 342 -9.87 34.84 20.86
N PRO A 343 -8.73 34.45 20.26
CA PRO A 343 -8.71 33.85 18.93
C PRO A 343 -9.14 32.36 18.93
N GLU A 344 -9.42 31.76 20.08
CA GLU A 344 -9.48 30.29 20.23
C GLU A 344 -10.80 29.62 19.78
N HIS A 345 -11.83 30.38 19.41
CA HIS A 345 -13.17 29.81 19.17
C HIS A 345 -13.48 29.52 17.70
N TRP A 346 -12.68 30.00 16.74
CA TRP A 346 -12.91 29.72 15.31
C TRP A 346 -12.07 28.55 14.76
N GLU A 347 -11.02 28.10 15.46
CA GLU A 347 -10.20 26.95 15.04
C GLU A 347 -10.85 25.59 15.30
N LYS A 348 -11.95 25.52 16.06
CA LYS A 348 -12.60 24.25 16.44
C LYS A 348 -13.76 23.81 15.53
N LYS A 349 -14.02 24.53 14.43
CA LYS A 349 -14.91 24.07 13.36
C LYS A 349 -14.13 23.55 12.14
N LEU A 350 -13.12 22.71 12.37
CA LEU A 350 -12.70 21.78 11.32
C LEU A 350 -13.75 20.67 11.23
N LEU A 351 -14.54 20.69 10.16
CA LEU A 351 -15.26 19.52 9.66
C LEU A 351 -14.23 18.45 9.31
N ARG A 352 -13.88 17.61 10.28
CA ARG A 352 -13.12 16.39 10.04
C ARG A 352 -14.09 15.36 9.47
N ILE A 353 -14.05 15.17 8.15
CA ILE A 353 -14.65 14.00 7.52
C ILE A 353 -13.66 12.85 7.72
N GLU A 354 -13.87 12.05 8.76
CA GLU A 354 -13.21 10.76 8.86
C GLU A 354 -13.89 9.80 7.89
N GLY A 355 -13.22 9.48 6.79
CA GLY A 355 -13.66 8.43 5.88
C GLY A 355 -13.57 7.08 6.58
N GLN A 356 -14.72 6.50 6.92
CA GLN A 356 -14.78 5.14 7.45
C GLN A 356 -14.61 4.16 6.29
N THR A 357 -13.54 3.35 6.30
CA THR A 357 -13.37 2.28 5.30
C THR A 357 -14.40 1.20 5.58
N ILE A 358 -15.44 1.13 4.74
CA ILE A 358 -16.42 0.05 4.75
C ILE A 358 -15.79 -1.14 4.00
N PRO A 359 -15.61 -2.31 4.65
CA PRO A 359 -15.18 -3.51 3.93
C PRO A 359 -16.25 -3.93 2.92
N ILE A 360 -15.83 -4.26 1.70
CA ILE A 360 -16.67 -4.58 0.53
C ILE A 360 -17.44 -5.92 0.69
N HIS A 361 -17.41 -6.54 1.88
CA HIS A 361 -18.12 -7.78 2.16
C HIS A 361 -19.02 -7.58 3.38
N HIS A 362 -20.33 -7.50 3.13
CA HIS A 362 -21.36 -7.75 4.11
C HIS A 362 -21.46 -9.26 4.33
N ASP A 363 -21.01 -9.75 5.48
CA ASP A 363 -21.41 -11.07 5.95
C ASP A 363 -22.87 -10.96 6.44
N ASP A 364 -23.80 -11.33 5.57
CA ASP A 364 -25.19 -11.54 5.93
C ASP A 364 -25.30 -12.71 6.92
N VAL A 365 -25.45 -12.40 8.19
CA VAL A 365 -26.06 -13.32 9.15
C VAL A 365 -27.14 -12.59 9.92
N GLN A 366 -28.35 -12.64 9.37
CA GLN A 366 -29.54 -12.59 10.21
C GLN A 366 -29.50 -13.79 11.17
N ARG A 367 -29.64 -13.54 12.47
CA ARG A 367 -30.65 -14.20 13.33
C ARG A 367 -30.67 -13.65 14.75
N MET A 368 -31.86 -13.28 15.18
CA MET A 368 -32.29 -13.34 16.57
C MET A 368 -31.99 -14.74 17.14
N ASP A 369 -31.45 -14.84 18.34
CA ASP A 369 -32.19 -15.24 19.56
C ASP A 369 -31.22 -15.63 20.70
N LEU A 370 -31.78 -15.57 21.91
CA LEU A 370 -31.27 -15.73 23.26
C LEU A 370 -30.26 -16.88 23.54
N GLY A 371 -29.31 -16.59 24.45
CA GLY A 371 -29.08 -17.47 25.61
C GLY A 371 -27.86 -18.40 25.63
N GLN A 372 -27.10 -18.23 26.73
CA GLN A 372 -26.28 -19.23 27.44
C GLN A 372 -24.81 -19.50 27.07
N LYS A 373 -24.08 -19.82 28.14
CA LYS A 373 -22.63 -19.72 28.39
C LYS A 373 -21.85 -20.96 27.93
N SER A 374 -20.62 -20.67 27.47
CA SER A 374 -19.33 -21.38 27.72
C SER A 374 -19.07 -22.74 27.05
N PRO A 375 -17.82 -23.26 27.11
CA PRO A 375 -16.59 -22.72 26.53
C PRO A 375 -15.89 -23.78 25.64
N GLY A 376 -15.10 -23.39 24.64
CA GLY A 376 -14.41 -24.38 23.81
C GLY A 376 -13.40 -23.79 22.84
N VAL A 377 -12.14 -23.74 23.26
CA VAL A 377 -10.99 -23.65 22.36
C VAL A 377 -10.94 -24.94 21.53
N GLN A 378 -11.07 -24.84 20.21
CA GLN A 378 -10.53 -25.86 19.30
C GLN A 378 -10.25 -25.31 17.89
N SER A 379 -8.97 -25.46 17.52
CA SER A 379 -8.41 -25.67 16.18
C SER A 379 -8.93 -24.85 15.01
N ARG A 380 -8.17 -23.81 14.66
CA ARG A 380 -8.02 -23.40 13.26
C ARG A 380 -7.30 -24.52 12.51
N SER A 381 -8.05 -25.25 11.68
CA SER A 381 -7.51 -26.18 10.69
C SER A 381 -6.47 -25.46 9.83
N LYS A 382 -5.20 -25.88 9.93
CA LYS A 382 -4.12 -25.43 9.06
C LYS A 382 -4.45 -25.81 7.62
N TRP A 383 -4.60 -24.81 6.77
CA TRP A 383 -4.66 -24.98 5.33
C TRP A 383 -3.38 -25.68 4.84
N PRO A 384 -3.47 -26.71 3.98
CA PRO A 384 -2.33 -27.60 3.68
C PRO A 384 -1.32 -27.00 2.69
N VAL A 385 -1.46 -25.74 2.27
CA VAL A 385 -0.59 -25.14 1.26
C VAL A 385 0.12 -23.92 1.83
N THR A 386 1.42 -24.04 2.05
CA THR A 386 2.26 -22.91 2.45
C THR A 386 2.81 -22.17 1.22
N PRO A 387 3.03 -20.84 1.29
CA PRO A 387 3.58 -20.05 0.18
C PRO A 387 4.94 -20.56 -0.36
N LYS A 388 5.68 -21.34 0.45
CA LYS A 388 6.92 -22.00 0.02
C LYS A 388 6.66 -23.13 -0.98
N MET A 389 5.57 -23.87 -0.84
CA MET A 389 5.19 -24.96 -1.76
C MET A 389 4.77 -24.43 -3.14
N ILE A 390 4.17 -23.25 -3.18
CA ILE A 390 3.78 -22.58 -4.43
C ILE A 390 5.02 -22.12 -5.19
N ARG A 391 6.04 -21.62 -4.50
CA ARG A 391 7.30 -21.17 -5.15
C ARG A 391 8.15 -22.32 -5.70
N SER A 392 8.06 -23.52 -5.12
CA SER A 392 8.75 -24.71 -5.62
C SER A 392 8.08 -25.37 -6.83
N ALA A 393 6.84 -25.00 -7.16
CA ALA A 393 6.07 -25.58 -8.26
C ALA A 393 6.20 -24.81 -9.59
N ILE A 394 6.93 -23.70 -9.60
CA ILE A 394 7.22 -22.90 -10.79
C ILE A 394 8.63 -23.25 -11.26
N PRO A 395 8.82 -23.98 -12.38
CA PRO A 395 10.13 -24.19 -12.96
C PRO A 395 10.69 -22.86 -13.48
N GLN A 396 11.98 -22.61 -13.24
CA GLN A 396 12.71 -21.51 -13.88
C GLN A 396 12.93 -21.78 -15.37
#